data_AF-A0AAW7N9E5-F1
#
_entry.id   AF-A0AAW7N9E5-F1
#
_cell.length_a   1.000
_cell.length_b   1.000
_cell.length_c   1.000
_cell.angle_alpha   90.00
_cell.angle_beta   90.00
_cell.angle_gamma   90.00
#
_symmetry.space_group_name_H-M   'P 1'
#
loop_
_entity.id
_entity.type
_entity.pdbx_description
1 polymer ?
#
loop_
_entity_poly.entity_id
_entity_poly.type
_entity_poly.pdbx_seq_one_letter_code
_entity_poly.pdbx_strand_id
1 'polypeptide(L)' 'MIIQTKGLTKTYQSKVVVDHIDLAIKEGSLTALLGPNGAGKTTTISMLTKILNPTSGMIKTRRNSFSTRFKFPS' A
#
# COMPACT_ATOMS: atom_id res chain seq x y z
N MET A 1 5.54 -11.31 9.99
CA MET A 1 4.96 -10.10 9.38
C MET A 1 3.73 -10.51 8.59
N ILE A 2 2.63 -9.77 8.68
CA ILE A 2 1.40 -10.07 7.96
C ILE A 2 1.27 -9.26 6.67
N ILE A 3 1.80 -8.02 6.64
CA ILE A 3 1.83 -7.15 5.46
C ILE A 3 3.20 -6.46 5.38
N GLN A 4 3.76 -6.37 4.17
CA GLN A 4 4.96 -5.60 3.87
C GLN A 4 4.77 -4.83 2.56
N THR A 5 5.25 -3.59 2.49
CA THR A 5 5.24 -2.79 1.26
C THR A 5 6.64 -2.37 0.85
N LYS A 6 6.81 -2.12 -0.46
CA LYS A 6 8.03 -1.53 -1.02
C LYS A 6 7.66 -0.47 -2.06
N GLY A 7 8.06 0.78 -1.84
CA GLY A 7 7.81 1.93 -2.71
C GLY A 7 6.34 2.14 -3.02
N LEU A 8 5.43 1.89 -2.06
CA LEU A 8 4.00 1.92 -2.34
C LEU A 8 3.56 3.33 -2.71
N THR A 9 3.10 3.50 -3.94
CA THR A 9 2.77 4.83 -4.49
C THR A 9 1.39 4.81 -5.12
N LYS A 10 0.65 5.90 -4.91
CA LYS A 10 -0.62 6.16 -5.58
C LYS A 10 -0.64 7.56 -6.15
N THR A 11 -0.84 7.63 -7.46
CA THR A 11 -1.05 8.86 -8.21
C THR A 11 -2.43 8.84 -8.82
N TYR A 12 -3.15 9.95 -8.69
CA TYR A 12 -4.40 10.20 -9.41
C TYR A 12 -4.15 11.34 -10.39
N GLN A 13 -4.31 11.07 -11.68
CA GLN A 13 -3.94 12.02 -12.74
C GLN A 13 -2.49 12.52 -12.53
N SER A 14 -2.31 13.80 -12.19
CA SER A 14 -1.01 14.43 -11.92
C SER A 14 -0.69 14.58 -10.43
N LYS A 15 -1.57 14.15 -9.52
CA LYS A 15 -1.39 14.32 -8.07
C LYS A 15 -0.93 13.03 -7.40
N VAL A 16 0.25 13.06 -6.80
CA VAL A 16 0.74 12.00 -5.91
C VAL A 16 0.02 12.13 -4.57
N VAL A 17 -0.75 11.10 -4.20
CA VAL A 17 -1.52 11.04 -2.93
C VAL A 17 -0.82 10.17 -1.90
N VAL A 18 -0.10 9.16 -2.35
CA VAL A 18 0.78 8.33 -1.53
C VAL A 18 2.10 8.21 -2.25
N ASP A 19 3.20 8.50 -1.56
CA ASP A 19 4.53 8.63 -2.17
C ASP A 19 5.51 7.65 -1.52
N HIS A 20 5.90 6.61 -2.26
CA HIS A 20 6.96 5.66 -1.91
C HIS A 20 6.93 5.13 -0.46
N ILE A 21 5.76 4.70 0.03
CA ILE A 21 5.63 4.22 1.42
C ILE A 21 6.15 2.79 1.59
N ASP A 22 7.09 2.63 2.52
CA ASP A 22 7.62 1.35 3.00
C ASP A 22 7.10 1.03 4.40
N LEU A 23 6.33 -0.04 4.53
CA LEU A 23 5.71 -0.49 5.77
C LEU A 23 5.99 -1.97 6.02
N ALA A 24 6.11 -2.32 7.30
CA ALA A 24 6.19 -3.70 7.76
C ALA A 24 5.27 -3.88 8.96
N ILE A 25 4.10 -4.49 8.73
CA ILE A 25 3.09 -4.74 9.75
C ILE A 25 3.27 -6.16 10.27
N LYS A 26 3.41 -6.30 11.58
CA LYS A 26 3.56 -7.60 12.25
C LYS A 26 2.19 -8.25 12.44
N GLU A 27 2.19 -9.57 12.56
CA GLU A 27 0.96 -10.27 12.91
C GLU A 27 0.63 -9.99 14.38
N GLY A 28 -0.65 -9.79 14.68
CA GLY A 28 -1.11 -9.46 16.03
C GLY A 28 -0.79 -8.02 16.49
N SER A 29 -0.19 -7.17 15.64
CA SER A 29 0.05 -5.78 16.00
C SER A 29 -1.15 -4.88 15.69
N LEU A 30 -1.45 -3.95 16.60
CA LEU A 30 -2.31 -2.81 16.31
C LEU A 30 -1.49 -1.71 15.63
N THR A 31 -1.89 -1.29 14.44
CA THR A 31 -1.23 -0.22 13.68
C THR A 31 -2.24 0.85 13.33
N ALA A 32 -1.94 2.11 13.64
CA ALA A 32 -2.75 3.26 13.30
C ALA A 32 -2.03 4.15 12.28
N LEU A 33 -2.76 4.62 11.27
CA LEU A 33 -2.29 5.63 10.32
C LEU A 33 -2.86 6.99 10.76
N LEU A 34 -1.98 7.91 11.14
CA LEU A 34 -2.34 9.24 11.65
C LEU A 34 -1.85 10.33 10.68
N GLY A 35 -2.52 11.47 10.69
CA GLY A 35 -2.19 12.62 9.83
C GLY A 35 -3.40 13.48 9.48
N PRO A 36 -3.21 14.64 8.85
CA PRO A 36 -4.29 15.56 8.49
C PRO A 36 -5.21 14.98 7.39
N ASN A 37 -6.37 15.61 7.21
CA ASN A 37 -7.27 15.26 6.10
C ASN A 37 -6.56 15.48 4.76
N GLY A 38 -6.73 14.54 3.82
CA GLY A 38 -6.04 14.58 2.54
C GLY A 38 -4.60 14.01 2.53
N ALA A 39 -4.04 13.61 3.68
CA ALA A 39 -2.69 13.02 3.75
C ALA A 39 -2.55 11.60 3.15
N GLY A 40 -3.59 11.08 2.50
CA GLY A 40 -3.54 9.75 1.86
C GLY A 40 -3.83 8.56 2.77
N LYS A 41 -4.23 8.76 4.04
CA LYS A 41 -4.52 7.65 5.00
C LYS A 41 -5.48 6.59 4.45
N THR A 42 -6.67 7.02 4.04
CA THR A 42 -7.69 6.11 3.48
C THR A 42 -7.18 5.45 2.21
N THR A 43 -6.49 6.19 1.35
CA THR A 43 -5.86 5.67 0.13
C THR A 43 -4.85 4.56 0.46
N THR A 44 -3.99 4.76 1.45
CA THR A 44 -3.04 3.74 1.93
C THR A 44 -3.77 2.52 2.47
N ILE A 45 -4.78 2.69 3.34
CA ILE A 45 -5.56 1.57 3.89
C ILE A 45 -6.24 0.78 2.77
N SER A 46 -6.90 1.45 1.83
CA SER A 46 -7.54 0.81 0.68
C SER A 46 -6.55 0.02 -0.19
N MET A 47 -5.30 0.49 -0.32
CA MET A 47 -4.25 -0.28 -1.00
C MET A 47 -3.84 -1.52 -0.22
N LEU A 48 -3.60 -1.40 1.09
CA LEU A 48 -3.22 -2.54 1.93
C LEU A 48 -4.33 -3.62 2.00
N THR A 49 -5.59 -3.22 1.92
CA THR A 49 -6.75 -4.13 1.88
C THR A 49 -7.10 -4.64 0.48
N LYS A 50 -6.33 -4.25 -0.54
CA LYS A 50 -6.54 -4.61 -1.96
C LYS A 50 -7.89 -4.12 -2.54
N ILE A 51 -8.53 -3.14 -1.92
CA ILE A 51 -9.70 -2.43 -2.49
C ILE A 51 -9.26 -1.49 -3.61
N LEU A 52 -8.03 -0.95 -3.50
CA LEU A 52 -7.43 -0.03 -4.45
C LEU A 52 -6.08 -0.55 -4.92
N ASN A 53 -5.84 -0.57 -6.22
CA ASN A 53 -4.52 -0.91 -6.74
C ASN A 53 -3.54 0.28 -6.60
N PRO A 54 -2.28 0.05 -6.20
CA PRO A 54 -1.25 1.06 -6.28
C PRO A 54 -0.95 1.45 -7.73
N THR A 55 -0.40 2.64 -7.94
CA THR A 55 0.13 3.05 -9.24
C THR A 55 1.50 2.43 -9.47
N SER A 56 2.33 2.33 -8.43
CA SER A 56 3.61 1.63 -8.46
C SER A 56 3.99 1.08 -7.06
N GLY A 57 5.03 0.26 -7.02
CA GLY A 57 5.46 -0.44 -5.81
C GLY A 57 4.83 -1.82 -5.64
N MET A 58 5.00 -2.39 -4.45
CA MET A 58 4.59 -3.77 -4.15
C MET A 58 3.97 -3.89 -2.76
N ILE A 59 2.99 -4.79 -2.63
CA ILE A 59 2.41 -5.23 -1.36
C ILE A 59 2.56 -6.75 -1.26
N LYS A 60 3.13 -7.23 -0.16
CA LYS A 60 3.27 -8.65 0.19
C LYS A 60 2.45 -8.95 1.44
N THR A 61 1.56 -9.95 1.36
CA THR A 61 0.69 -10.37 2.48
C THR A 61 0.92 -11.83 2.85
N ARG A 62 0.73 -12.23 4.11
CA ARG A 62 0.91 -13.64 4.55
C ARG A 62 -0.14 -14.59 3.96
N ARG A 63 -1.37 -14.11 3.70
CA ARG A 63 -2.46 -14.98 3.21
C ARG A 63 -2.25 -15.27 1.72
N ASN A 64 -1.89 -16.52 1.44
CA ASN A 64 -1.59 -17.12 0.14
C ASN A 64 -0.29 -16.66 -0.54
N SER A 65 0.57 -17.62 -0.89
CA SER A 65 1.74 -17.50 -1.79
C SER A 65 1.37 -17.10 -3.23
N PHE A 66 0.31 -16.31 -3.43
CA PHE A 66 0.04 -15.63 -4.69
C PHE A 66 0.77 -14.29 -4.64
N SER A 67 2.06 -14.32 -4.97
CA SER A 67 2.77 -13.11 -5.36
C SER A 67 2.18 -12.63 -6.69
N THR A 68 1.08 -11.88 -6.66
CA THR A 68 0.69 -11.12 -7.84
C THR A 68 1.68 -9.98 -7.97
N ARG A 69 2.79 -10.29 -8.65
CA ARG A 69 3.71 -9.31 -9.20
C ARG A 69 2.94 -8.62 -10.32
N PHE A 70 2.19 -7.57 -9.98
CA PHE A 70 1.63 -6.67 -10.99
C PHE A 70 2.81 -5.96 -11.65
N LYS A 71 3.36 -6.60 -12.69
CA LYS A 71 4.30 -5.96 -13.62
C LYS A 71 3.43 -5.17 -14.58
N PHE A 72 3.26 -3.89 -14.30
CA PHE A 72 2.55 -3.00 -15.21
C PHE A 72 3.39 -2.89 -16.50
N PRO A 73 2.82 -3.23 -17.68
CA PRO A 73 3.48 -2.89 -18.93
C PRO A 73 3.58 -1.36 -19.02
N SER A 74 4.78 -0.90 -19.35
CA SER A 74 5.12 0.49 -19.66
C SER A 74 4.29 1.03 -20.81
#